data_AF-A0A258C3N8-F1
#
_entry.id   AF-A0A258C3N8-F1
#
_cell.length_a   1.000
_cell.length_b   1.000
_cell.length_c   1.000
_cell.angle_alpha   90.00
_cell.angle_beta   90.00
_cell.angle_gamma   90.00
#
_symmetry.space_group_name_H-M   'P 1'
#
loop_
_entity.id
_entity.type
_entity.pdbx_description
1 polymer ?
#
loop_
_entity_poly.entity_id
_entity_poly.type
_entity_poly.pdbx_seq_one_letter_code
_entity_poly.pdbx_strand_id
1 'polypeptide(L)'
;METLLACCIGFLTACGVFLMLRGRTFPVVVGLTMLSYAVNLFLFASGRLNLRGAAVLGMSEEYADPLPQALVLTAIVIGFAMTAYLVILAIRARA
;
A
#
# COMPACT_ATOMS: atom_id res chain seq x y z
N MET A 1 5.80 -9.86 15.72
CA MET A 1 5.50 -8.68 14.88
C MET A 1 4.62 -9.04 13.69
N GLU A 2 4.77 -10.24 13.11
CA GLU A 2 4.00 -10.66 11.93
C GLU A 2 2.49 -10.72 12.18
N THR A 3 2.04 -11.16 13.35
CA THR A 3 0.62 -11.21 13.73
C THR A 3 -0.03 -9.82 13.78
N LEU A 4 0.69 -8.82 14.32
CA LEU A 4 0.22 -7.44 14.36
C LEU A 4 0.08 -6.87 12.94
N LEU A 5 1.08 -7.11 12.08
CA LEU A 5 1.05 -6.70 10.68
C LEU A 5 -0.09 -7.38 9.91
N ALA A 6 -0.30 -8.68 10.11
CA ALA A 6 -1.40 -9.43 9.49
C ALA A 6 -2.77 -8.85 9.90
N CYS A 7 -2.97 -8.54 11.19
CA CYS A 7 -4.19 -7.87 11.66
C CYS A 7 -4.37 -6.47 11.04
N CYS A 8 -3.30 -5.67 10.97
CA CYS A 8 -3.34 -4.35 10.33
C CYS A 8 -3.70 -4.44 8.85
N ILE A 9 -3.07 -5.35 8.09
CA ILE A 9 -3.37 -5.57 6.68
C ILE A 9 -4.83 -5.98 6.51
N GLY A 10 -5.31 -6.95 7.30
CA GLY A 10 -6.70 -7.39 7.27
C GLY A 10 -7.69 -6.24 7.55
N PHE A 11 -7.39 -5.39 8.53
CA PHE A 11 -8.22 -4.23 8.86
C PHE A 11 -8.23 -3.18 7.74
N LEU A 12 -7.07 -2.86 7.16
CA LEU A 12 -6.96 -1.94 6.02
C LEU A 12 -7.70 -2.47 4.79
N THR A 13 -7.57 -3.76 4.47
CA THR A 13 -8.29 -4.41 3.37
C THR A 13 -9.80 -4.39 3.62
N ALA A 14 -10.26 -4.72 4.83
CA ALA A 14 -11.68 -4.69 5.18
C ALA A 14 -12.27 -3.27 5.06
N CYS A 15 -11.56 -2.26 5.58
CA CYS A 15 -11.97 -0.86 5.46
C CYS A 15 -11.99 -0.39 3.98
N GLY A 16 -10.96 -0.76 3.21
CA GLY A 16 -10.87 -0.46 1.79
C GLY A 16 -12.05 -1.02 1.00
N VAL A 17 -12.35 -2.31 1.17
CA VAL A 17 -13.49 -2.99 0.53
C VAL A 17 -14.82 -2.37 0.97
N PHE A 18 -15.00 -2.10 2.27
CA PHE A 18 -16.20 -1.46 2.79
C PHE A 18 -16.45 -0.07 2.16
N LEU A 19 -15.40 0.75 2.03
CA LEU A 19 -15.50 2.08 1.42
C LEU A 19 -15.76 2.01 -0.09
N MET A 20 -15.21 1.00 -0.79
CA MET A 20 -15.47 0.77 -2.22
C MET A 20 -16.91 0.35 -2.51
N LEU A 21 -17.58 -0.32 -1.58
CA LEU A 21 -19.01 -0.70 -1.71
C LEU A 21 -19.97 0.49 -1.50
N ARG A 22 -19.46 1.68 -1.15
CA ARG A 22 -20.28 2.84 -0.84
C ARG A 22 -20.64 3.59 -2.13
N GLY A 23 -21.91 3.96 -2.31
CA GLY A 23 -22.43 4.61 -3.53
C GLY A 23 -21.99 6.06 -3.81
N ARG A 24 -20.88 6.53 -3.24
CA ARG A 24 -20.32 7.88 -3.51
C ARG A 24 -18.88 7.77 -3.99
N THR A 25 -18.52 8.58 -4.99
CA THR A 25 -17.19 8.57 -5.62
C THR A 25 -16.05 8.85 -4.64
N PHE A 26 -16.22 9.80 -3.72
CA PHE A 26 -15.17 10.16 -2.75
C PHE A 26 -14.80 9.00 -1.81
N PRO A 27 -15.75 8.33 -1.12
CA PRO A 27 -15.46 7.11 -0.37
C PRO A 27 -14.75 6.02 -1.18
N VAL A 28 -15.12 5.82 -2.45
CA VAL A 28 -14.48 4.81 -3.31
C VAL A 28 -12.99 5.13 -3.53
N VAL A 29 -12.66 6.40 -3.78
CA VAL A 29 -11.26 6.83 -3.92
C VAL A 29 -10.47 6.58 -2.64
N VAL A 30 -11.04 6.91 -1.47
CA VAL A 30 -10.40 6.65 -0.17
C VAL A 30 -10.28 5.14 0.12
N GLY A 31 -11.26 4.34 -0.31
CA GLY A 31 -11.21 2.88 -0.20
C GLY A 31 -10.08 2.28 -1.04
N LEU A 32 -9.92 2.76 -2.27
CA LEU A 32 -8.84 2.36 -3.17
C LEU A 32 -7.46 2.73 -2.65
N THR A 33 -7.30 3.92 -2.03
CA THR A 33 -6.03 4.32 -1.42
C THR A 33 -5.69 3.44 -0.21
N MET A 34 -6.67 3.16 0.67
CA MET A 34 -6.47 2.24 1.80
C MET A 34 -6.09 0.82 1.35
N LEU A 35 -6.73 0.31 0.29
CA LEU A 35 -6.40 -0.99 -0.27
C LEU A 35 -4.98 -1.02 -0.83
N SER A 36 -4.55 0.05 -1.52
CA SER A 36 -3.17 0.20 -2.00
C SER A 36 -2.16 0.16 -0.84
N TYR A 37 -2.42 0.84 0.27
CA TYR A 37 -1.56 0.76 1.45
C TYR A 37 -1.51 -0.66 2.04
N ALA A 38 -2.64 -1.38 2.10
CA ALA A 38 -2.69 -2.76 2.57
C ALA A 38 -1.78 -3.68 1.72
N VAL A 39 -1.86 -3.55 0.39
CA VAL A 39 -1.05 -4.32 -0.56
C VAL A 39 0.42 -3.97 -0.44
N ASN A 40 0.77 -2.69 -0.29
CA ASN A 40 2.16 -2.28 -0.08
C ASN A 40 2.75 -2.88 1.21
N LEU A 41 2.01 -2.89 2.31
CA LEU A 41 2.44 -3.52 3.56
C LEU A 41 2.55 -5.05 3.43
N PHE A 42 1.64 -5.67 2.68
CA PHE A 42 1.69 -7.11 2.40
C PHE A 42 2.93 -7.48 1.58
N LEU A 43 3.22 -6.74 0.52
CA LEU A 43 4.43 -6.93 -0.29
C LEU A 43 5.70 -6.74 0.55
N PHE A 44 5.73 -5.70 1.40
CA PHE A 44 6.85 -5.48 2.31
C PHE A 44 7.04 -6.65 3.29
N ALA A 45 5.96 -7.18 3.87
CA ALA A 45 6.01 -8.31 4.81
C ALA A 45 6.43 -9.63 4.15
N SER A 46 6.22 -9.81 2.83
CA SER A 46 6.62 -11.02 2.09
C SER A 46 8.15 -11.22 2.04
N GLY A 47 8.91 -10.14 2.25
CA GLY A 47 10.38 -10.11 2.20
C GLY A 47 11.14 -10.60 3.43
N ARG A 48 10.44 -11.22 4.40
CA ARG A 48 10.87 -11.35 5.80
C ARG A 48 11.07 -9.99 6.49
N LEU A 49 10.47 -9.84 7.66
CA LEU A 49 10.62 -8.65 8.51
C LEU A 49 11.95 -8.68 9.25
N ASN A 50 13.06 -8.52 8.54
CA ASN A 50 14.36 -8.39 9.18
C ASN A 50 14.56 -6.93 9.64
N LEU A 51 14.19 -6.66 10.89
CA LEU A 51 14.28 -5.33 11.53
C LEU A 51 15.70 -4.77 11.64
N ARG A 52 16.73 -5.61 11.45
CA ARG A 52 18.14 -5.25 11.68
C ARG A 52 18.93 -5.08 10.39
N GLY A 53 18.38 -5.46 9.24
CA GLY A 53 19.07 -5.36 7.96
C GLY A 53 18.64 -4.14 7.15
N ALA A 54 19.54 -3.18 6.96
CA ALA A 54 19.35 -2.17 5.93
C ALA A 54 19.72 -2.77 4.57
N ALA A 55 18.91 -2.55 3.53
CA ALA A 55 19.26 -2.92 2.15
C ALA A 55 20.33 -1.98 1.54
N VAL A 56 20.92 -1.10 2.35
CA VAL A 56 21.96 -0.14 1.94
C VAL A 56 23.32 -0.75 2.21
N LEU A 57 24.09 -0.94 1.14
CA LEU A 57 25.48 -1.39 1.16
C LEU A 57 26.31 -0.51 2.11
N GLY A 58 26.96 -1.14 3.10
CA GLY A 58 27.88 -0.48 4.03
C GLY A 58 27.27 0.04 5.35
N MET A 59 25.97 -0.14 5.61
CA MET A 59 25.31 0.31 6.84
C MET A 59 25.03 -0.81 7.85
N SER A 60 25.18 -2.08 7.46
CA SER A 60 24.78 -3.26 8.25
C SER A 60 25.57 -4.51 7.81
N GLU A 61 25.93 -5.40 8.75
CA GLU A 61 26.45 -6.74 8.41
C GLU A 61 25.36 -7.69 7.89
N GLU A 62 24.09 -7.38 8.19
CA GLU A 62 22.93 -8.15 7.76
C GLU A 62 22.19 -7.38 6.66
N TYR A 63 22.07 -7.95 5.46
CA TYR A 63 21.35 -7.33 4.35
C TYR A 63 19.90 -7.80 4.33
N ALA A 64 18.95 -6.87 4.26
CA ALA A 64 17.56 -7.21 3.96
C ALA A 64 17.36 -7.45 2.47
N ASP A 65 16.37 -8.28 2.11
CA ASP A 65 16.03 -8.55 0.72
C ASP A 65 15.63 -7.24 0.00
N PRO A 66 16.35 -6.83 -1.06
CA PRO A 66 16.07 -5.56 -1.76
C PRO A 66 14.86 -5.66 -2.70
N LEU A 67 14.46 -6.88 -3.09
CA LEU A 67 13.38 -7.11 -4.06
C LEU A 67 12.03 -6.54 -3.60
N PRO A 68 11.53 -6.83 -2.38
CA PRO A 68 10.24 -6.29 -1.91
C PRO A 68 10.25 -4.78 -1.78
N GLN A 69 11.39 -4.18 -1.44
CA GLN A 69 11.52 -2.71 -1.35
C GLN A 69 11.38 -2.05 -2.73
N ALA A 70 12.05 -2.59 -3.75
CA ALA A 70 11.94 -2.09 -5.12
C ALA A 70 10.52 -2.25 -5.68
N LEU A 71 9.86 -3.37 -5.38
CA LEU A 71 8.48 -3.62 -5.77
C LEU A 71 7.51 -2.63 -5.11
N VAL A 72 7.66 -2.37 -3.81
CA VAL A 72 6.82 -1.41 -3.08
C VAL A 72 7.02 0.01 -3.59
N LEU A 73 8.26 0.45 -3.85
CA LEU A 73 8.52 1.79 -4.40
C LEU A 73 7.82 1.99 -5.76
N THR A 74 7.85 0.97 -6.59
CA THR A 74 7.16 0.98 -7.90
C THR A 74 5.64 1.01 -7.73
N ALA A 75 5.11 0.18 -6.83
CA ALA A 75 3.68 0.13 -6.54
C ALA A 75 3.14 1.45 -5.97
N ILE A 76 3.93 2.16 -5.15
CA ILE A 76 3.59 3.49 -4.63
C ILE A 76 3.40 4.50 -5.77
N VAL A 77 4.31 4.55 -6.73
CA VAL A 77 4.23 5.52 -7.85
C VAL A 77 3.04 5.22 -8.76
N ILE A 78 2.78 3.94 -9.07
CA ILE A 78 1.61 3.53 -9.84
C ILE A 78 0.31 3.89 -9.09
N GLY A 79 0.25 3.58 -7.80
CA GLY A 79 -0.89 3.92 -6.95
C GLY A 79 -1.15 5.42 -6.91
N PHE A 80 -0.10 6.24 -6.78
CA PHE A 80 -0.23 7.69 -6.82
C PHE A 80 -0.77 8.19 -8.18
N ALA A 81 -0.22 7.74 -9.30
CA ALA A 81 -0.69 8.14 -10.62
C ALA A 81 -2.16 7.76 -10.86
N MET A 82 -2.56 6.54 -10.48
CA MET A 82 -3.94 6.06 -10.63
C MET A 82 -4.92 6.81 -9.72
N THR A 83 -4.53 7.13 -8.49
CA THR A 83 -5.38 7.89 -7.56
C THR A 83 -5.56 9.34 -8.03
N ALA A 84 -4.50 9.99 -8.51
CA ALA A 84 -4.60 11.32 -9.10
C ALA A 84 -5.55 11.34 -10.31
N TYR A 85 -5.45 10.35 -11.20
CA TYR A 85 -6.36 10.19 -12.33
C TYR A 85 -7.81 10.01 -11.89
N LEU A 86 -8.07 9.12 -10.92
CA LEU A 86 -9.42 8.88 -10.39
C LEU A 86 -10.02 10.12 -9.72
N VAL A 87 -9.22 10.91 -9.00
CA VAL A 87 -9.68 12.17 -8.39
C VAL A 87 -10.12 13.17 -9.46
N ILE A 88 -9.32 13.36 -10.51
CA ILE A 88 -9.66 14.26 -11.62
C ILE A 88 -10.93 13.78 -12.33
N LEU A 89 -11.04 12.47 -12.58
CA LEU A 89 -12.23 11.87 -13.20
C LEU A 89 -13.48 12.04 -12.32
N ALA A 90 -13.35 11.87 -11.00
CA ALA A 90 -14.45 12.05 -10.06
C ALA A 90 -14.92 13.52 -9.97
N ILE A 91 -14.00 14.48 -10.08
CA ILE A 91 -14.32 15.91 -10.16
C ILE A 91 -15.05 16.20 -11.48
N ARG A 92 -14.54 15.70 -12.60
CA ARG A 92 -15.16 15.89 -13.93
C ARG A 92 -16.53 15.24 -14.06
N ALA A 93 -16.74 14.06 -13.50
CA ALA A 93 -18.03 13.38 -13.53
C ALA A 93 -19.12 14.11 -12.73
N ARG A 94 -18.74 15.08 -11.90
CA ARG A 94 -19.63 15.88 -11.06
C ARG A 94 -19.82 17.31 -11.56
N ALA A 95 -19.04 17.74 -12.56
CA ALA A 95 -19.14 19.02 -13.26
C ALA A 95 -20.12 18.91 -14.42
#